data_AF-A0A0S7ZIT8-F1
#
_entry.id   AF-A0A0S7ZIT8-F1
#
_cell.length_a   1.000
_cell.length_b   1.000
_cell.length_c   1.000
_cell.angle_alpha   90.00
_cell.angle_beta   90.00
_cell.angle_gamma   90.00
#
_symmetry.space_group_name_H-M   'P 1'
#
loop_
_entity.id
_entity.type
_entity.pdbx_description
1 polymer ?
#
loop_
_entity_poly.entity_id
_entity_poly.type
_entity_poly.pdbx_seq_one_letter_code
_entity_poly.pdbx_strand_id
1 'polypeptide(L)' 'MPLKTEDGNEVQQPEKSFIYHKVEQGETLWKIAQRYNVSIDKIVTYNRIKNPDLIYCGSILKIISDS' A
#
# COMPACT_ATOMS: atom_id res chain seq x y z
N MET A 1 10.54 19.14 5.64
CA MET A 1 11.65 19.80 4.92
C MET A 1 11.35 19.72 3.43
N PRO A 2 10.92 20.80 2.77
CA PRO A 2 10.67 20.80 1.34
C PRO A 2 11.94 21.20 0.58
N LEU A 3 12.37 20.39 -0.39
CA LEU A 3 13.35 20.82 -1.39
C LEU A 3 12.59 21.63 -2.44
N LYS A 4 13.01 22.88 -2.65
CA LYS A 4 12.58 23.72 -3.77
C LYS A 4 13.31 23.26 -5.03
N THR A 5 12.62 23.22 -6.17
CA THR A 5 13.23 23.24 -7.50
C THR A 5 12.58 24.37 -8.31
N GLU A 6 13.44 25.15 -8.97
CA GLU A 6 13.16 26.45 -9.60
C GLU A 6 12.90 26.34 -11.11
N ASP A 7 11.98 25.47 -11.53
CA ASP A 7 11.49 25.50 -12.91
C ASP A 7 10.01 25.09 -12.91
N GLY A 8 9.17 25.85 -13.62
CA GLY A 8 7.71 25.88 -13.54
C GLY A 8 6.98 24.64 -14.09
N ASN A 9 7.51 23.45 -13.85
CA ASN A 9 6.76 22.20 -13.92
C ASN A 9 6.50 21.74 -12.48
N GLU A 10 5.26 21.89 -12.01
CA GLU A 10 4.79 21.08 -10.89
C GLU A 10 5.08 19.63 -11.25
N VAL A 11 6.09 19.05 -10.61
CA VAL A 11 6.30 17.61 -10.63
C VAL A 11 5.05 17.07 -9.95
N GLN A 12 4.02 16.79 -10.74
CA GLN A 12 2.83 16.07 -10.32
C GLN A 12 3.37 14.74 -9.81
N GLN A 13 3.61 14.68 -8.49
CA GLN A 13 4.01 13.47 -7.81
C GLN A 13 3.04 12.41 -8.28
N PRO A 14 3.50 11.23 -8.75
CA PRO A 14 2.60 10.20 -9.25
C PRO A 14 1.49 10.05 -8.23
N GLU A 15 0.26 10.36 -8.66
CA GLU A 15 -0.90 10.46 -7.80
C GLU A 15 -1.03 9.11 -7.10
N LYS A 16 -0.71 9.06 -5.79
CA LYS A 16 -0.64 7.80 -5.05
C LYS A 16 -1.97 7.09 -5.19
N SER A 17 -1.95 6.01 -5.96
CA SER A 17 -3.15 5.25 -6.26
C SER A 17 -3.30 4.13 -5.25
N PHE A 18 -4.54 3.86 -4.82
CA PHE A 18 -4.82 2.82 -3.84
C PHE A 18 -5.81 1.82 -4.39
N ILE A 19 -5.50 0.54 -4.19
CA ILE A 19 -6.40 -0.58 -4.44
C ILE A 19 -6.92 -1.06 -3.09
N TYR A 20 -8.22 -1.31 -2.99
CA TYR A 20 -8.83 -1.88 -1.80
C TYR A 20 -9.04 -3.38 -2.04
N HIS A 21 -8.28 -4.21 -1.33
CA HIS A 21 -8.37 -5.66 -1.40
C HIS A 21 -9.13 -6.21 -0.20
N LYS A 22 -10.16 -7.03 -0.44
CA LYS A 22 -10.85 -7.75 0.62
C LYS A 22 -10.12 -9.06 0.87
N VAL A 23 -9.62 -9.25 2.09
CA VAL A 23 -8.91 -10.46 2.49
C VAL A 23 -9.85 -11.66 2.42
N GLU A 24 -9.46 -12.69 1.68
CA GLU A 24 -10.17 -13.95 1.59
C GLU A 24 -9.66 -14.97 2.61
N GLN A 25 -10.44 -16.02 2.86
CA GLN A 25 -10.06 -17.07 3.81
C GLN A 25 -8.77 -17.77 3.35
N GLY A 26 -7.76 -17.82 4.23
CA GLY A 26 -6.47 -18.46 3.95
C GLY A 26 -5.46 -17.59 3.18
N GLU A 27 -5.79 -16.32 2.92
CA GLU A 27 -4.81 -15.35 2.45
C GLU A 27 -3.88 -14.89 3.56
N THR A 28 -2.66 -14.52 3.16
CA THR A 28 -1.65 -13.92 4.03
C THR A 28 -1.20 -12.60 3.42
N LEU A 29 -0.70 -11.69 4.26
CA LEU A 29 -0.13 -10.42 3.80
C LEU A 29 0.96 -10.62 2.75
N TRP A 30 1.74 -11.70 2.85
CA TRP A 30 2.75 -12.07 1.86
C TRP A 30 2.16 -12.38 0.49
N LYS A 31 1.10 -13.20 0.40
CA LYS A 31 0.44 -13.52 -0.88
C LYS A 31 -0.17 -12.28 -1.52
N ILE A 32 -0.79 -11.41 -0.70
CA ILE A 32 -1.41 -10.16 -1.15
C ILE A 32 -0.32 -9.21 -1.66
N ALA A 33 0.76 -9.03 -0.90
CA ALA A 33 1.92 -8.22 -1.30
C ALA A 33 2.50 -8.68 -2.63
N GLN A 34 2.70 -9.99 -2.82
CA GLN A 34 3.18 -10.56 -4.08
C GLN A 34 2.20 -10.35 -5.23
N ARG A 35 0.89 -10.53 -5.01
CA ARG A 35 -0.16 -10.32 -6.02
C ARG A 35 -0.14 -8.91 -6.59
N TYR A 36 0.06 -7.91 -5.73
CA TYR A 36 0.06 -6.50 -6.12
C TYR A 36 1.46 -5.94 -6.39
N ASN A 37 2.51 -6.77 -6.30
CA ASN A 37 3.90 -6.36 -6.43
C ASN A 37 4.27 -5.18 -5.51
N VAL A 38 3.83 -5.24 -4.25
CA VAL A 38 4.12 -4.23 -3.23
C VAL A 38 4.87 -4.84 -2.06
N SER A 39 5.55 -4.02 -1.27
CA SER A 39 6.18 -4.47 -0.02
C SER A 39 5.12 -4.64 1.08
N ILE A 40 5.27 -5.70 1.90
CA ILE A 40 4.45 -5.92 3.10
C ILE A 40 4.49 -4.70 4.02
N ASP A 41 5.68 -4.10 4.20
CA ASP A 41 5.88 -2.92 5.04
C ASP A 41 4.99 -1.72 4.63
N LYS A 42 4.83 -1.50 3.31
CA LYS A 42 3.91 -0.48 2.80
C LYS A 42 2.47 -0.82 3.20
N ILE A 43 2.02 -2.06 3.00
CA ILE A 43 0.66 -2.46 3.38
C ILE A 43 0.45 -2.28 4.89
N VAL A 44 1.40 -2.71 5.70
CA VAL A 44 1.36 -2.59 7.16
C VAL A 44 1.26 -1.13 7.60
N THR A 45 2.10 -0.26 7.03
CA THR A 45 2.12 1.18 7.31
C THR A 45 0.80 1.85 6.95
N TYR A 46 0.28 1.61 5.73
CA TYR A 46 -0.96 2.26 5.27
C TYR A 46 -2.22 1.75 5.97
N ASN A 47 -2.21 0.52 6.49
CA ASN A 47 -3.35 -0.07 7.20
C ASN A 47 -3.19 -0.06 8.74
N ARG A 48 -2.08 0.48 9.25
CA ARG A 48 -1.75 0.51 10.69
C ARG A 48 -1.84 -0.88 11.35
N ILE A 49 -1.39 -1.90 10.62
CA ILE A 49 -1.43 -3.29 11.08
C ILE A 49 -0.36 -3.48 12.15
N LYS A 50 -0.76 -3.94 13.33
CA LYS A 50 0.19 -4.19 14.43
C LYS A 50 0.93 -5.51 14.29
N ASN A 51 0.24 -6.53 13.79
CA ASN A 51 0.79 -7.86 13.58
C ASN A 51 0.54 -8.30 12.13
N PRO A 52 1.56 -8.32 11.26
CA PRO A 52 1.41 -8.71 9.86
C PRO A 52 1.09 -10.20 9.66
N ASP A 53 1.32 -11.04 10.66
CA ASP A 53 0.97 -12.46 10.59
C ASP A 53 -0.48 -12.72 10.98
N LEU A 54 -1.17 -11.72 11.55
CA LEU A 54 -2.55 -11.82 12.01
C LEU A 54 -3.45 -10.85 11.24
N ILE A 55 -3.94 -11.30 10.08
CA ILE A 55 -4.98 -10.62 9.31
C ILE A 55 -6.26 -11.44 9.28
N TYR A 56 -7.41 -10.76 9.29
CA TYR A 56 -8.72 -11.41 9.36
C TYR A 56 -9.38 -11.46 7.99
N CYS A 57 -9.98 -12.61 7.66
CA CYS A 57 -10.90 -12.76 6.54
C CYS A 57 -11.98 -11.66 6.58
N GLY A 58 -12.26 -11.07 5.42
CA GLY A 58 -13.23 -9.99 5.25
C GLY A 58 -12.67 -8.58 5.53
N SER A 59 -11.45 -8.46 6.05
CA SER A 59 -10.81 -7.15 6.23
C SER A 59 -10.53 -6.49 4.88
N ILE A 60 -10.65 -5.17 4.82
CA ILE A 60 -10.25 -4.39 3.64
C ILE A 60 -8.84 -3.87 3.88
N LEU A 61 -7.91 -4.23 2.99
CA LEU A 61 -6.55 -3.74 2.97
C LEU A 61 -6.38 -2.67 1.89
N LYS A 62 -5.83 -1.53 2.29
CA LYS A 62 -5.39 -0.44 1.41
C LYS A 62 -4.01 -0.76 0.86
N ILE A 63 -3.94 -1.08 -0.43
CA ILE A 63 -2.71 -1.45 -1.13
C ILE A 63 -2.26 -0.24 -1.96
N ILE A 64 -1.03 0.23 -1.77
CA ILE A 64 -0.49 1.36 -2.54
C ILE A 64 0.05 0.86 -3.88
N SER A 65 -0.50 1.36 -4.98
CA SER A 65 0.05 1.20 -6.32
C SER A 65 0.88 2.44 -6.62
N ASP A 66 2.19 2.32 -6.42
CA ASP A 66 3.17 3.28 -6.94
C ASP A 66 3.34 2.92 -8.43
N SER A 67 2.88 3.79 -9.33
CA SER A 67 3.15 3.70 -10.77
C SER A 67 4.28 4.64 -11.14
#